data_AF-A0A251XEW4-F1
#
_entry.id   AF-A0A251XEW4-F1
#
_cell.length_a   1.000
_cell.length_b   1.000
_cell.length_c   1.000
_cell.angle_alpha   90.00
_cell.angle_beta   90.00
_cell.angle_gamma   90.00
#
_symmetry.space_group_name_H-M   'P 1'
#
loop_
_entity.id
_entity.type
_entity.pdbx_description
1 polymer ?
#
loop_
_entity_poly.entity_id
_entity_poly.type
_entity_poly.pdbx_seq_one_letter_code
_entity_poly.pdbx_strand_id
1 'polypeptide(L)'
;MAISAVAARLLLRGSSRATTRAAAAGTCGSGWPSRSRSRSGRSARGRAVDHVLRSGARARIADDVDLHTLPPVTGMLRIGRGASVEPEVDLSGYWIDGDTVRVGAVRIGAGSTVGTRSTLLPGTRIGKGAEIAPGSAVFGRVPAGQRWAGSPAAREGKARVWWPDHRPPRNTRWVTAYGAASVATALVPVVGFVAGGGILAAAIRGSADLGDVWWRGLGALVPAVLMTGLVLALLVVGSVRLLGLGVTEGIHAVRSRVGWQLWTTERLLDLARTVLFPLYAGLFTPVWLRLLGARVGKDVEASTVLLIPAMTTIRDGAFLADDTLVAGYELGGGWMRVARAEIGQRAFLGNSGMAGPGHKVPKDGLVAVLSAAPTKSKAGSSWLGSPPVRLRRTVAAADDSRTFRPPTRLRVARILWSCCASCPSSSPAPSASLSS
;
A
#
# COMPACT_ATOMS: atom_id res chain seq x y z
N MET A 1 10.53 -0.39 16.19
CA MET A 1 11.54 -0.91 15.24
C MET A 1 12.81 -1.36 15.94
N ALA A 2 13.51 -0.51 16.69
CA ALA A 2 14.73 -0.93 17.42
C ALA A 2 14.49 -2.13 18.36
N ILE A 3 13.45 -2.08 19.20
CA ILE A 3 13.06 -3.19 20.07
C ILE A 3 12.75 -4.46 19.26
N SER A 4 11.99 -4.35 18.18
CA SER A 4 11.65 -5.48 17.29
C SER A 4 12.88 -6.07 16.61
N ALA A 5 13.85 -5.24 16.22
CA ALA A 5 15.12 -5.68 15.64
C ALA A 5 15.99 -6.40 16.67
N VAL A 6 16.06 -5.90 17.91
CA VAL A 6 16.78 -6.56 19.02
C VAL A 6 16.12 -7.89 19.37
N ALA A 7 14.79 -7.94 19.50
CA ALA A 7 14.05 -9.18 19.75
C ALA A 7 14.25 -10.20 18.61
N ALA A 8 14.14 -9.77 17.35
CA ALA A 8 14.41 -10.63 16.20
C ALA A 8 15.85 -11.15 16.20
N ARG A 9 16.83 -10.31 16.57
CA ARG A 9 18.24 -10.73 16.71
C ARG A 9 18.39 -11.80 17.79
N LEU A 10 17.78 -11.63 18.96
CA LEU A 10 17.85 -12.61 20.05
C LEU A 10 17.25 -13.95 19.61
N LEU A 11 16.11 -13.93 18.93
CA LEU A 11 15.43 -15.13 18.42
C LEU A 11 16.19 -15.83 17.27
N LEU A 12 16.98 -15.07 16.51
CA LEU A 12 17.77 -15.54 15.36
C LEU A 12 19.27 -15.70 15.68
N ARG A 13 19.70 -15.55 16.94
CA ARG A 13 21.09 -15.84 17.34
C ARG A 13 21.37 -17.32 17.07
N GLY A 14 22.34 -17.59 16.19
CA GLY A 14 22.74 -18.93 15.77
C GLY A 14 22.18 -19.41 14.41
N SER A 15 21.14 -18.78 13.84
CA SER A 15 20.58 -19.19 12.55
C SER A 15 21.26 -18.47 11.37
N SER A 16 22.31 -19.09 10.82
CA SER A 16 23.01 -18.58 9.64
C SER A 16 22.48 -19.15 8.31
N ARG A 17 21.58 -20.14 8.36
CA ARG A 17 21.03 -20.86 7.20
C ARG A 17 19.50 -20.95 7.29
N ALA A 18 18.87 -21.16 6.14
CA ALA A 18 17.42 -21.37 6.07
C ALA A 18 17.04 -22.45 7.08
N THR A 19 16.22 -22.11 8.07
CA THR A 19 15.88 -23.00 9.18
C THR A 19 14.37 -23.14 9.18
N THR A 20 13.91 -24.37 9.12
CA THR A 20 12.52 -24.75 9.37
C THR A 20 12.43 -25.06 10.85
N ARG A 21 11.64 -24.30 11.62
CA ARG A 21 11.37 -24.60 13.02
C ARG A 21 9.89 -24.99 13.16
N ALA A 22 9.61 -26.09 13.82
CA ALA A 22 8.28 -26.36 14.34
C ALA A 22 7.96 -25.30 15.41
N ALA A 23 6.80 -24.68 15.34
CA ALA A 23 6.29 -23.82 16.38
C ALA A 23 5.97 -24.72 17.57
N ALA A 24 6.77 -24.63 18.63
CA ALA A 24 6.49 -25.36 19.85
C ALA A 24 5.08 -25.00 20.37
N ALA A 25 4.27 -26.02 20.63
CA ALA A 25 2.83 -25.94 20.93
C ALA A 25 2.45 -25.15 22.20
N GLY A 26 3.38 -24.44 22.86
CA GLY A 26 3.14 -23.68 24.10
C GLY A 26 3.54 -22.21 24.06
N THR A 27 4.14 -21.68 22.98
CA THR A 27 4.63 -20.28 22.92
C THR A 27 3.86 -19.36 21.97
N CYS A 28 2.85 -19.88 21.26
CA CYS A 28 2.02 -19.09 20.33
C CYS A 28 1.04 -18.12 21.03
N GLY A 29 0.86 -18.21 22.35
CA GLY A 29 -0.17 -17.44 23.08
C GLY A 29 0.20 -16.02 23.51
N SER A 30 1.48 -15.67 23.74
CA SER A 30 1.81 -14.44 24.49
C SER A 30 3.03 -13.63 24.04
N GLY A 31 3.77 -14.06 23.01
CA GLY A 31 5.08 -13.45 22.69
C GLY A 31 5.17 -12.60 21.41
N TRP A 32 4.19 -12.63 20.51
CA TRP A 32 4.34 -12.06 19.16
C TRP A 32 3.30 -10.97 18.83
N PRO A 33 3.40 -9.77 19.44
CA PRO A 33 2.58 -8.62 19.06
C PRO A 33 2.98 -8.01 17.70
N SER A 34 3.81 -8.67 16.88
CA SER A 34 4.29 -8.14 15.60
C SER A 34 3.33 -8.37 14.43
N ARG A 35 2.36 -9.29 14.54
CA ARG A 35 1.48 -9.71 13.43
C ARG A 35 0.54 -8.61 12.94
N SER A 36 0.13 -7.68 13.81
CA SER A 36 -0.70 -6.51 13.42
C SER A 36 0.12 -5.32 12.90
N ARG A 37 1.43 -5.29 13.17
CA ARG A 37 2.30 -4.16 12.76
C ARG A 37 3.05 -4.39 11.45
N SER A 38 3.11 -5.62 10.92
CA SER A 38 3.75 -5.92 9.63
C SER A 38 2.80 -5.83 8.43
N ARG A 39 1.48 -5.96 8.63
CA ARG A 39 0.45 -5.77 7.58
C ARG A 39 0.03 -4.30 7.40
N SER A 40 0.33 -3.43 8.36
CA SER A 40 0.27 -1.98 8.13
C SER A 40 1.55 -1.60 7.37
N GLY A 41 1.41 -1.27 6.08
CA GLY A 41 2.47 -0.79 5.20
C GLY A 41 3.14 0.46 5.75
N ARG A 42 4.01 0.29 6.75
CA ARG A 42 4.77 1.36 7.39
C ARG A 42 6.00 1.66 6.55
N SER A 43 5.78 2.19 5.36
CA SER A 43 6.80 2.76 4.49
C SER A 43 7.42 3.99 5.19
N ALA A 44 8.66 3.85 5.65
CA ALA A 44 9.41 4.83 6.42
C ALA A 44 10.91 4.55 6.17
N ARG A 45 11.84 5.47 6.01
CA ARG A 45 11.95 6.94 6.06
C ARG A 45 13.26 7.24 5.30
N GLY A 46 13.37 8.40 4.69
CA GLY A 46 14.58 8.85 3.99
C GLY A 46 15.84 8.82 4.87
N ARG A 47 16.97 8.59 4.19
CA ARG A 47 18.42 8.67 4.52
C ARG A 47 18.92 8.44 5.96
N ALA A 48 18.24 8.87 7.01
CA ALA A 48 18.63 8.59 8.40
C ALA A 48 18.60 7.09 8.72
N VAL A 49 17.76 6.32 8.01
CA VAL A 49 17.67 4.87 8.17
C VAL A 49 18.76 4.13 7.38
N ASP A 50 19.39 4.75 6.38
CA ASP A 50 20.48 4.09 5.64
C ASP A 50 21.71 3.86 6.54
N HIS A 51 21.91 4.71 7.57
CA HIS A 51 22.98 4.52 8.55
C HIS A 51 22.57 3.62 9.73
N VAL A 52 21.31 3.68 10.18
CA VAL A 52 20.78 2.84 11.28
C VAL A 52 20.51 1.39 10.82
N LEU A 53 20.16 1.17 9.55
CA LEU A 53 20.08 -0.18 8.96
C LEU A 53 21.46 -0.79 8.72
N ARG A 54 22.49 0.02 8.41
CA ARG A 54 23.89 -0.44 8.27
C ARG A 54 24.47 -0.95 9.60
N SER A 55 24.07 -0.40 10.74
CA SER A 55 24.53 -0.84 12.07
C SER A 55 23.56 -1.83 12.76
N GLY A 56 22.30 -1.89 12.31
CA GLY A 56 21.18 -2.57 12.97
C GLY A 56 20.70 -3.89 12.36
N ALA A 57 20.94 -4.18 11.09
CA ALA A 57 20.45 -5.40 10.44
C ALA A 57 21.54 -6.08 9.61
N ARG A 58 21.57 -7.43 9.55
CA ARG A 58 22.45 -8.20 8.65
C ARG A 58 22.15 -7.94 7.15
N ALA A 59 21.20 -7.08 6.84
CA ALA A 59 20.79 -6.79 5.48
C ALA A 59 21.92 -6.06 4.74
N ARG A 60 22.36 -6.61 3.61
CA ARG A 60 23.40 -6.01 2.77
C ARG A 60 22.75 -5.39 1.55
N ILE A 61 22.62 -4.07 1.55
CA ILE A 61 22.09 -3.30 0.43
C ILE A 61 23.28 -2.62 -0.23
N ALA A 62 23.53 -2.94 -1.49
CA ALA A 62 24.60 -2.31 -2.27
C ALA A 62 24.25 -0.86 -2.63
N ASP A 63 25.21 -0.12 -3.20
CA ASP A 63 24.92 1.23 -3.68
C ASP A 63 23.89 1.20 -4.81
N ASP A 64 23.26 2.35 -5.03
CA ASP A 64 22.40 2.57 -6.19
C ASP A 64 21.16 1.66 -6.23
N VAL A 65 20.77 1.11 -5.09
CA VAL A 65 19.51 0.40 -4.94
C VAL A 65 18.37 1.42 -4.75
N ASP A 66 17.32 1.26 -5.54
CA ASP A 66 16.05 1.97 -5.35
C ASP A 66 15.12 1.05 -4.57
N LEU A 67 14.98 1.31 -3.26
CA LEU A 67 14.21 0.46 -2.34
C LEU A 67 13.01 1.23 -1.82
N HIS A 68 11.82 0.92 -2.33
CA HIS A 68 10.56 1.57 -1.94
C HIS A 68 9.68 0.67 -1.05
N THR A 69 10.20 -0.48 -0.61
CA THR A 69 9.62 -1.34 0.44
C THR A 69 10.53 -1.38 1.66
N LEU A 70 9.99 -1.79 2.81
CA LEU A 70 10.80 -1.96 4.01
C LEU A 70 11.68 -3.21 3.90
N PRO A 71 12.98 -3.13 4.27
CA PRO A 71 13.80 -4.32 4.42
C PRO A 71 13.30 -5.15 5.62
N PRO A 72 13.48 -6.48 5.60
CA PRO A 72 13.01 -7.35 6.66
C PRO A 72 13.78 -7.13 7.95
N VAL A 73 13.05 -7.24 9.06
CA VAL A 73 13.61 -7.15 10.42
C VAL A 73 14.58 -8.30 10.71
N THR A 74 14.47 -9.42 9.99
CA THR A 74 15.37 -10.58 10.11
C THR A 74 16.82 -10.27 9.70
N GLY A 75 17.03 -9.22 8.89
CA GLY A 75 18.33 -8.89 8.33
C GLY A 75 18.85 -9.90 7.31
N MET A 76 18.07 -10.91 6.91
CA MET A 76 18.50 -11.90 5.91
C MET A 76 18.16 -11.46 4.49
N LEU A 77 18.58 -10.25 4.14
CA LEU A 77 18.36 -9.66 2.82
C LEU A 77 19.69 -9.27 2.20
N ARG A 78 19.90 -9.61 0.93
CA ARG A 78 21.01 -9.09 0.13
C ARG A 78 20.47 -8.49 -1.16
N ILE A 79 20.78 -7.24 -1.45
CA ILE A 79 20.38 -6.56 -2.68
C ILE A 79 21.63 -6.09 -3.42
N GLY A 80 21.76 -6.50 -4.69
CA GLY A 80 22.87 -6.12 -5.57
C GLY A 80 22.77 -4.68 -6.08
N ARG A 81 23.90 -4.15 -6.56
CA ARG A 81 24.01 -2.77 -7.06
C ARG A 81 22.96 -2.49 -8.13
N GLY A 82 22.32 -1.33 -8.06
CA GLY A 82 21.41 -0.90 -9.13
C GLY A 82 20.06 -1.62 -9.19
N ALA A 83 19.75 -2.50 -8.25
CA ALA A 83 18.46 -3.20 -8.22
C ALA A 83 17.33 -2.24 -7.82
N SER A 84 16.14 -2.49 -8.35
CA SER A 84 14.93 -1.73 -8.06
C SER A 84 13.90 -2.64 -7.40
N VAL A 85 13.39 -2.22 -6.24
CA VAL A 85 12.34 -2.93 -5.52
C VAL A 85 11.20 -1.96 -5.29
N GLU A 86 10.08 -2.24 -5.96
CA GLU A 86 8.88 -1.42 -5.95
C GLU A 86 8.12 -1.47 -4.60
N PRO A 87 7.12 -0.59 -4.40
CA PRO A 87 6.29 -0.62 -3.21
C PRO A 87 5.58 -1.96 -2.97
N GLU A 88 5.24 -2.20 -1.71
CA GLU A 88 4.45 -3.36 -1.27
C GLU A 88 5.02 -4.73 -1.65
N VAL A 89 6.30 -4.81 -2.03
CA VAL A 89 7.01 -6.09 -2.17
C VAL A 89 7.24 -6.69 -0.78
N ASP A 90 6.82 -7.94 -0.58
CA ASP A 90 7.08 -8.68 0.65
C ASP A 90 8.51 -9.26 0.63
N LEU A 91 9.36 -8.65 1.46
CA LEU A 91 10.75 -9.07 1.69
C LEU A 91 10.95 -9.76 3.04
N SER A 92 9.89 -10.13 3.76
CA SER A 92 9.90 -10.61 5.15
C SER A 92 10.93 -11.72 5.41
N GLY A 93 11.14 -12.62 4.44
CA GLY A 93 12.08 -13.72 4.54
C GLY A 93 11.64 -14.80 5.53
N TYR A 94 10.36 -14.82 5.90
CA TYR A 94 9.76 -15.92 6.65
C TYR A 94 8.36 -16.24 6.11
N TRP A 95 7.93 -17.49 6.27
CA TRP A 95 6.62 -17.98 5.91
C TRP A 95 6.13 -18.93 6.99
N ILE A 96 4.85 -18.83 7.36
CA ILE A 96 4.23 -19.71 8.36
C ILE A 96 3.31 -20.66 7.61
N ASP A 97 3.60 -21.94 7.75
CA ASP A 97 2.93 -23.05 7.09
C ASP A 97 2.37 -23.97 8.17
N GLY A 98 1.12 -23.73 8.58
CA GLY A 98 0.52 -24.37 9.75
C GLY A 98 1.30 -24.07 11.03
N ASP A 99 1.85 -25.12 11.64
CA ASP A 99 2.72 -25.06 12.81
C ASP A 99 4.18 -24.77 12.47
N THR A 100 4.54 -24.67 11.18
CA THR A 100 5.95 -24.60 10.77
C THR A 100 6.33 -23.20 10.33
N VAL A 101 7.37 -22.63 10.94
CA VAL A 101 7.95 -21.36 10.50
C VAL A 101 9.17 -21.62 9.64
N ARG A 102 9.04 -21.31 8.35
CA ARG A 102 10.12 -21.35 7.36
C ARG A 102 10.80 -19.99 7.33
N VAL A 103 12.09 -19.95 7.64
CA VAL A 103 12.87 -18.71 7.66
C VAL A 103 14.02 -18.85 6.67
N GLY A 104 14.24 -17.85 5.82
CA GLY A 104 15.21 -17.97 4.73
C GLY A 104 15.66 -16.64 4.15
N ALA A 105 16.92 -16.59 3.75
CA ALA A 105 17.50 -15.37 3.17
C ALA A 105 16.95 -15.08 1.77
N VAL A 106 16.63 -13.81 1.52
CA VAL A 106 16.24 -13.31 0.20
C VAL A 106 17.45 -12.64 -0.45
N ARG A 107 17.76 -12.99 -1.70
CA ARG A 107 18.86 -12.40 -2.48
C ARG A 107 18.32 -11.83 -3.78
N ILE A 108 18.59 -10.56 -4.02
CA ILE A 108 18.20 -9.81 -5.22
C ILE A 108 19.48 -9.43 -5.98
N GLY A 109 19.54 -9.80 -7.26
CA GLY A 109 20.71 -9.60 -8.11
C GLY A 109 20.97 -8.13 -8.44
N ALA A 110 22.15 -7.83 -9.00
CA ALA A 110 22.44 -6.48 -9.49
C ALA A 110 21.56 -6.14 -10.70
N GLY A 111 21.03 -4.91 -10.75
CA GLY A 111 20.19 -4.42 -11.84
C GLY A 111 18.86 -5.15 -12.05
N SER A 112 18.45 -6.03 -11.13
CA SER A 112 17.15 -6.71 -11.21
C SER A 112 16.02 -5.82 -10.71
N THR A 113 14.83 -6.01 -11.25
CA THR A 113 13.60 -5.31 -10.83
C THR A 113 12.62 -6.28 -10.19
N VAL A 114 12.04 -5.89 -9.06
CA VAL A 114 10.94 -6.62 -8.42
C VAL A 114 9.71 -5.73 -8.38
N GLY A 115 8.69 -6.12 -9.15
CA GLY A 115 7.46 -5.36 -9.32
C GLY A 115 6.57 -5.34 -8.09
N THR A 116 5.73 -4.30 -8.02
CA THR A 116 4.83 -3.98 -6.92
C THR A 116 3.98 -5.20 -6.49
N ARG A 117 3.73 -5.34 -5.17
CA ARG A 117 2.92 -6.43 -4.59
C ARG A 117 3.42 -7.85 -4.89
N SER A 118 4.69 -8.01 -5.22
CA SER A 118 5.29 -9.34 -5.36
C SER A 118 5.72 -9.89 -4.00
N THR A 119 5.64 -11.21 -3.84
CA THR A 119 6.06 -11.92 -2.64
C THR A 119 7.32 -12.73 -2.92
N LEU A 120 8.42 -12.43 -2.22
CA LEU A 120 9.66 -13.20 -2.30
C LEU A 120 9.73 -14.17 -1.12
N LEU A 121 9.44 -15.45 -1.38
CA LEU A 121 9.39 -16.44 -0.31
C LEU A 121 10.78 -16.73 0.31
N PRO A 122 10.83 -17.34 1.51
CA PRO A 122 12.08 -17.72 2.17
C PRO A 122 13.03 -18.49 1.26
N GLY A 123 14.27 -18.01 1.14
CA GLY A 123 15.31 -18.66 0.32
C GLY A 123 15.37 -18.20 -1.13
N THR A 124 14.51 -17.25 -1.54
CA THR A 124 14.45 -16.74 -2.92
C THR A 124 15.78 -16.12 -3.38
N ARG A 125 16.17 -16.42 -4.63
CA ARG A 125 17.38 -15.91 -5.28
C ARG A 125 17.06 -15.38 -6.67
N ILE A 126 17.03 -14.07 -6.82
CA ILE A 126 16.82 -13.39 -8.10
C ILE A 126 18.19 -13.13 -8.76
N GLY A 127 18.34 -13.56 -10.01
CA GLY A 127 19.54 -13.37 -10.81
C GLY A 127 19.77 -11.90 -11.21
N LYS A 128 20.98 -11.60 -11.68
CA LYS A 128 21.32 -10.24 -12.17
C LYS A 128 20.44 -9.88 -13.37
N GLY A 129 19.95 -8.64 -13.42
CA GLY A 129 19.11 -8.14 -14.51
C GLY A 129 17.81 -8.93 -14.73
N ALA A 130 17.37 -9.74 -13.77
CA ALA A 130 16.09 -10.42 -13.85
C ALA A 130 14.93 -9.46 -13.51
N GLU A 131 13.76 -9.73 -14.04
CA GLU A 131 12.55 -8.91 -13.87
C GLU A 131 11.42 -9.78 -13.31
N ILE A 132 10.86 -9.37 -12.18
CA ILE A 132 9.67 -10.00 -11.59
C ILE A 132 8.49 -9.06 -11.84
N ALA A 133 7.47 -9.55 -12.56
CA ALA A 133 6.28 -8.78 -12.84
C ALA A 133 5.46 -8.50 -11.56
N PRO A 134 4.67 -7.42 -11.50
CA PRO A 134 3.83 -7.11 -10.33
C PRO A 134 2.89 -8.25 -9.93
N GLY A 135 2.64 -8.40 -8.62
CA GLY A 135 1.74 -9.42 -8.08
C GLY A 135 2.25 -10.87 -8.18
N SER A 136 3.56 -11.08 -8.36
CA SER A 136 4.13 -12.42 -8.52
C SER A 136 4.58 -13.04 -7.20
N ALA A 137 4.41 -14.36 -7.06
CA ALA A 137 4.93 -15.12 -5.91
C ALA A 137 6.13 -15.97 -6.33
N VAL A 138 7.34 -15.57 -5.93
CA VAL A 138 8.58 -16.22 -6.37
C VAL A 138 8.98 -17.29 -5.36
N PHE A 139 9.08 -18.53 -5.85
CA PHE A 139 9.60 -19.66 -5.12
C PHE A 139 10.99 -20.02 -5.68
N GLY A 140 12.02 -19.99 -4.83
CA GLY A 140 13.35 -20.48 -5.19
C GLY A 140 14.15 -19.51 -6.08
N ARG A 141 14.74 -20.02 -7.19
CA ARG A 141 15.75 -19.30 -7.97
C ARG A 141 15.19 -18.83 -9.31
N VAL A 142 15.40 -17.54 -9.60
CA VAL A 142 15.15 -16.91 -10.90
C VAL A 142 16.50 -16.70 -11.59
N PRO A 143 16.74 -17.27 -12.78
CA PRO A 143 17.99 -17.06 -13.51
C PRO A 143 18.19 -15.61 -13.96
N ALA A 144 19.44 -15.24 -14.26
CA ALA A 144 19.79 -13.89 -14.70
C ALA A 144 19.13 -13.53 -16.04
N GLY A 145 18.73 -12.26 -16.20
CA GLY A 145 18.16 -11.73 -17.45
C GLY A 145 16.80 -12.33 -17.86
N GLN A 146 16.11 -13.05 -16.96
CA GLN A 146 14.79 -13.62 -17.24
C GLN A 146 13.67 -12.76 -16.66
N ARG A 147 12.52 -12.79 -17.33
CA ARG A 147 11.26 -12.22 -16.85
C ARG A 147 10.36 -13.32 -16.31
N TRP A 148 9.89 -13.16 -15.08
CA TRP A 148 9.02 -14.10 -14.39
C TRP A 148 7.75 -13.42 -13.90
N ALA A 149 6.62 -14.10 -14.01
CA ALA A 149 5.31 -13.59 -13.59
C ALA A 149 4.42 -14.75 -13.11
N GLY A 150 3.45 -14.50 -12.24
CA GLY A 150 2.52 -15.53 -11.76
C GLY A 150 2.55 -15.72 -10.25
N SER A 151 1.52 -16.40 -9.74
CA SER A 151 1.51 -16.99 -8.40
C SER A 151 1.05 -18.44 -8.49
N PRO A 152 1.98 -19.43 -8.54
CA PRO A 152 3.43 -19.28 -8.47
C PRO A 152 4.04 -18.62 -9.72
N ALA A 153 5.16 -17.92 -9.54
CA ALA A 153 5.86 -17.24 -10.63
C ALA A 153 6.51 -18.25 -11.57
N ALA A 154 6.25 -18.10 -12.87
CA ALA A 154 6.82 -18.90 -13.94
C ALA A 154 7.58 -18.00 -14.92
N ARG A 155 8.52 -18.60 -15.67
CA ARG A 155 9.27 -17.90 -16.71
C ARG A 155 8.33 -17.48 -17.84
N GLU A 156 8.30 -16.19 -18.13
CA GLU A 156 7.54 -15.61 -19.24
C GLU A 156 8.46 -15.29 -20.44
N GLY A 157 9.74 -15.00 -20.19
CA GLY A 157 10.68 -14.70 -21.27
C GLY A 157 12.02 -14.12 -20.81
N LYS A 158 12.62 -13.30 -21.67
CA LYS A 158 13.78 -12.46 -21.33
C LYS A 158 13.30 -11.17 -20.64
N ALA A 159 14.07 -10.68 -19.68
CA ALA A 159 13.86 -9.37 -19.08
C ALA A 159 13.93 -8.29 -20.17
N ARG A 160 13.00 -7.34 -20.15
CA ARG A 160 12.96 -6.28 -21.16
C ARG A 160 13.71 -5.07 -20.63
N VAL A 161 14.73 -4.62 -21.37
CA VAL A 161 15.38 -3.34 -21.12
C VAL A 161 14.67 -2.30 -21.97
N TRP A 162 13.73 -1.58 -21.36
CA TRP A 162 12.99 -0.47 -21.99
C TRP A 162 13.19 0.86 -21.25
N TRP A 163 13.99 0.83 -20.18
CA TRP A 163 14.48 2.02 -19.48
C TRP A 163 15.58 2.71 -20.30
N PRO A 164 15.81 4.02 -20.11
CA PRO A 164 16.96 4.68 -20.71
C PRO A 164 18.29 3.97 -20.36
N ASP A 165 19.17 3.84 -21.36
CA ASP A 165 20.44 3.08 -21.22
C ASP A 165 21.42 3.68 -20.21
N HIS A 166 21.27 4.97 -19.93
CA HIS A 166 22.06 5.67 -18.93
C HIS A 166 21.30 5.81 -17.62
N ARG A 167 22.04 5.79 -16.51
CA ARG A 167 21.50 6.06 -15.18
C ARG A 167 21.32 7.57 -14.99
N PRO A 168 20.25 8.05 -14.32
CA PRO A 168 20.13 9.46 -14.03
C PRO A 168 21.19 9.93 -13.04
N PRO A 169 21.55 11.22 -13.05
CA PRO A 169 22.59 11.76 -12.18
C PRO A 169 22.26 11.57 -10.70
N ARG A 170 23.29 11.26 -9.89
CA ARG A 170 23.17 11.01 -8.45
C ARG A 170 22.98 12.31 -7.68
N ASN A 171 21.80 12.93 -7.81
CA ASN A 171 21.53 14.18 -7.12
C ASN A 171 21.26 13.94 -5.62
N THR A 172 22.32 14.10 -4.83
CA THR A 172 22.31 13.93 -3.38
C THR A 172 21.58 15.04 -2.65
N ARG A 173 20.97 16.03 -3.29
CA ARG A 173 20.03 16.94 -2.60
C ARG A 173 18.67 16.29 -2.43
N TRP A 174 18.24 15.44 -3.36
CA TRP A 174 16.92 14.84 -3.27
C TRP A 174 16.76 13.93 -2.06
N VAL A 175 17.76 13.12 -1.69
CA VAL A 175 17.54 12.22 -0.55
C VAL A 175 17.47 12.98 0.80
N THR A 176 17.82 14.28 0.88
CA THR A 176 17.53 15.10 2.07
C THR A 176 16.09 15.59 2.01
N ALA A 177 15.59 15.96 0.83
CA ALA A 177 14.16 16.23 0.60
C ALA A 177 13.26 15.03 0.91
N TYR A 178 13.65 13.80 0.54
CA TYR A 178 12.95 12.57 0.94
C TYR A 178 12.98 12.37 2.46
N GLY A 179 14.12 12.65 3.10
CA GLY A 179 14.26 12.62 4.56
C GLY A 179 13.32 13.61 5.24
N ALA A 180 13.33 14.87 4.80
CA ALA A 180 12.47 15.93 5.29
C ALA A 180 10.98 15.60 5.08
N ALA A 181 10.60 15.12 3.90
CA ALA A 181 9.23 14.68 3.62
C ALA A 181 8.80 13.53 4.54
N SER A 182 9.70 12.60 4.84
CA SER A 182 9.40 11.51 5.80
C SER A 182 9.09 12.04 7.20
N VAL A 183 9.84 13.05 7.66
CA VAL A 183 9.61 13.71 8.95
C VAL A 183 8.31 14.50 8.91
N ALA A 184 8.07 15.27 7.85
CA ALA A 184 6.85 16.04 7.66
C ALA A 184 5.61 15.14 7.68
N THR A 185 5.60 14.04 6.91
CA THR A 185 4.53 13.04 6.92
C THR A 185 4.31 12.45 8.31
N ALA A 186 5.37 12.20 9.09
CA ALA A 186 5.25 11.69 10.45
C ALA A 186 4.67 12.72 11.44
N LEU A 187 4.82 14.02 11.18
CA LEU A 187 4.26 15.10 11.99
C LEU A 187 2.78 15.40 11.67
N VAL A 188 2.26 14.98 10.52
CA VAL A 188 0.85 15.23 10.14
C VAL A 188 -0.13 14.77 11.23
N PRO A 189 -0.08 13.52 11.75
CA PRO A 189 -0.92 13.10 12.87
C PRO A 189 -0.77 13.97 14.11
N VAL A 190 0.46 14.38 14.42
CA VAL A 190 0.79 15.18 15.61
C VAL A 190 0.08 16.52 15.54
N VAL A 191 0.08 17.19 14.39
CA VAL A 191 -0.63 18.47 14.20
C VAL A 191 -2.13 18.30 14.43
N GLY A 192 -2.74 17.22 13.91
CA GLY A 192 -4.14 16.90 14.17
C GLY A 192 -4.43 16.69 15.66
N PHE A 193 -3.62 15.89 16.35
CA PHE A 193 -3.78 15.63 17.78
C PHE A 193 -3.56 16.87 18.64
N VAL A 194 -2.64 17.76 18.26
CA VAL A 194 -2.45 19.05 18.95
C VAL A 194 -3.70 19.92 18.81
N ALA A 195 -4.34 19.96 17.63
CA ALA A 195 -5.57 20.72 17.43
C ALA A 195 -6.73 20.17 18.28
N GLY A 196 -6.97 18.86 18.27
CA GLY A 196 -8.00 18.24 19.12
C GLY A 196 -7.67 18.35 20.61
N GLY A 197 -6.41 18.15 20.98
CA GLY A 197 -5.93 18.33 22.35
C GLY A 197 -6.11 19.76 22.86
N GLY A 198 -5.99 20.76 21.99
CA GLY A 198 -6.31 22.16 22.30
C GLY A 198 -7.75 22.38 22.70
N ILE A 199 -8.71 21.72 22.03
CA ILE A 199 -10.14 21.76 22.40
C ILE A 199 -10.34 21.13 23.77
N LEU A 200 -9.76 19.96 24.00
CA LEU A 200 -9.88 19.26 25.29
C LEU A 200 -9.27 20.10 26.43
N ALA A 201 -8.08 20.66 26.21
CA ALA A 201 -7.39 21.51 27.17
C ALA A 201 -8.15 22.81 27.47
N ALA A 202 -8.85 23.37 26.48
CA ALA A 202 -9.72 24.53 26.68
C ALA A 202 -10.96 24.17 27.51
N ALA A 203 -11.57 23.01 27.26
CA ALA A 203 -12.79 22.58 27.95
C ALA A 203 -12.58 22.26 29.44
N ILE A 204 -11.43 21.67 29.80
CA ILE A 204 -11.09 21.33 31.20
C ILE A 204 -10.46 22.51 31.95
N ARG A 205 -10.24 23.65 31.29
CA ARG A 205 -9.64 24.83 31.93
C ARG A 205 -10.62 25.39 32.96
N GLY A 206 -10.14 25.60 34.19
CA GLY A 206 -10.96 26.12 35.28
C GLY A 206 -11.95 25.09 35.85
N SER A 207 -11.66 23.79 35.73
CA SER A 207 -12.40 22.76 36.46
C SER A 207 -12.09 22.82 37.95
N ALA A 208 -13.13 22.70 38.78
CA ALA A 208 -13.00 22.77 40.23
C ALA A 208 -12.36 21.49 40.80
N ASP A 209 -12.80 20.32 40.31
CA ASP A 209 -12.41 19.01 40.83
C ASP A 209 -12.16 17.99 39.70
N LEU A 210 -11.63 16.81 40.06
CA LEU A 210 -11.37 15.73 39.11
C LEU A 210 -12.65 15.20 38.43
N GLY A 211 -13.80 15.25 39.12
CA GLY A 211 -15.09 14.87 38.55
C GLY A 211 -15.58 15.84 37.47
N ASP A 212 -15.34 17.14 37.65
CA ASP A 212 -15.66 18.18 36.67
C ASP A 212 -14.76 18.06 35.43
N VAL A 213 -13.47 17.75 35.61
CA VAL A 213 -12.56 17.43 34.50
C VAL A 213 -13.09 16.24 33.68
N TRP A 214 -13.59 15.18 34.35
CA TRP A 214 -14.12 14.00 33.68
C TRP A 214 -15.32 14.35 32.78
N TRP A 215 -16.33 15.04 33.32
CA TRP A 215 -17.53 15.35 32.55
C TRP A 215 -17.32 16.38 31.46
N ARG A 216 -16.54 17.44 31.72
CA ARG A 216 -16.16 18.41 30.67
C ARG A 216 -15.30 17.78 29.59
N GLY A 217 -14.36 16.92 29.98
CA GLY A 217 -13.53 16.17 29.05
C GLY A 217 -14.36 15.23 28.17
N LEU A 218 -15.33 14.52 28.75
CA LEU A 218 -16.21 13.63 28.01
C LEU A 218 -17.09 14.40 27.02
N GLY A 219 -17.67 15.53 27.43
CA GLY A 219 -18.45 16.41 26.55
C GLY A 219 -17.61 17.00 25.40
N ALA A 220 -16.34 17.33 25.67
CA ALA A 220 -15.43 17.88 24.68
C ALA A 220 -14.75 16.83 23.78
N LEU A 221 -14.89 15.53 24.10
CA LEU A 221 -14.23 14.46 23.35
C LEU A 221 -14.69 14.41 21.89
N VAL A 222 -16.00 14.48 21.66
CA VAL A 222 -16.58 14.45 20.30
C VAL A 222 -16.06 15.63 19.45
N PRO A 223 -16.17 16.91 19.87
CA PRO A 223 -15.62 18.01 19.08
C PRO A 223 -14.10 17.93 18.92
N ALA A 224 -13.35 17.45 19.93
CA ALA A 224 -11.90 17.26 19.82
C ALA A 224 -11.52 16.22 18.74
N VAL A 225 -12.24 15.10 18.68
CA VAL A 225 -12.04 14.06 17.66
C VAL A 225 -12.43 14.56 16.27
N LEU A 226 -13.55 15.26 16.15
CA LEU A 226 -13.99 15.85 14.88
C LEU A 226 -12.97 16.88 14.37
N MET A 227 -12.46 17.75 15.24
CA MET A 227 -11.42 18.72 14.88
C MET A 227 -10.13 18.02 14.46
N THR A 228 -9.70 16.99 15.19
CA THR A 228 -8.53 16.18 14.82
C THR A 228 -8.70 15.61 13.42
N GLY A 229 -9.84 14.96 13.15
CA GLY A 229 -10.15 14.38 11.85
C GLY A 229 -10.18 15.43 10.73
N LEU A 230 -10.79 16.59 10.99
CA LEU A 230 -10.87 17.70 10.04
C LEU A 230 -9.49 18.27 9.69
N VAL A 231 -8.64 18.57 10.68
CA VAL A 231 -7.28 19.05 10.44
C VAL A 231 -6.48 18.04 9.63
N LEU A 232 -6.54 16.75 9.99
CA LEU A 232 -5.85 15.70 9.25
C LEU A 232 -6.33 15.61 7.81
N ALA A 233 -7.65 15.62 7.59
CA ALA A 233 -8.23 15.58 6.25
C ALA A 233 -7.76 16.77 5.40
N LEU A 234 -7.80 18.00 5.94
CA LEU A 234 -7.36 19.21 5.24
C LEU A 234 -5.87 19.20 4.94
N LEU A 235 -5.03 18.80 5.89
CA LEU A 235 -3.58 18.69 5.70
C LEU A 235 -3.24 17.68 4.60
N VAL A 236 -3.90 16.52 4.60
CA VAL A 236 -3.70 15.49 3.57
C VAL A 236 -4.16 16.01 2.21
N VAL A 237 -5.36 16.57 2.10
CA VAL A 237 -5.88 17.11 0.83
C VAL A 237 -4.97 18.22 0.30
N GLY A 238 -4.63 19.21 1.13
CA GLY A 238 -3.74 20.30 0.74
C GLY A 238 -2.38 19.80 0.27
N SER A 239 -1.75 18.91 1.05
CA SER A 239 -0.43 18.36 0.70
C SER A 239 -0.46 17.55 -0.59
N VAL A 240 -1.43 16.64 -0.75
CA VAL A 240 -1.55 15.81 -1.95
C VAL A 240 -1.85 16.65 -3.18
N ARG A 241 -2.69 17.69 -3.06
CA ARG A 241 -2.96 18.62 -4.15
C ARG A 241 -1.72 19.38 -4.59
N LEU A 242 -0.96 19.92 -3.64
CA LEU A 242 0.29 20.63 -3.91
C LEU A 242 1.34 19.69 -4.54
N LEU A 243 1.46 18.46 -4.03
CA LEU A 243 2.37 17.45 -4.59
C LEU A 243 1.94 17.01 -6.00
N GLY A 244 0.64 17.03 -6.31
CA GLY A 244 0.12 16.73 -7.65
C GLY A 244 0.40 17.81 -8.70
N LEU A 245 0.81 19.03 -8.30
CA LEU A 245 1.09 20.12 -9.25
C LEU A 245 2.35 19.84 -10.08
N GLY A 246 2.18 19.82 -11.40
CA GLY A 246 3.27 19.61 -12.36
C GLY A 246 3.69 18.15 -12.52
N VAL A 247 2.94 17.18 -11.96
CA VAL A 247 3.19 15.76 -12.20
C VAL A 247 2.70 15.41 -13.61
N THR A 248 3.62 15.00 -14.47
CA THR A 248 3.35 14.62 -15.87
C THR A 248 3.61 13.13 -16.10
N GLU A 249 2.87 12.56 -17.05
CA GLU A 249 3.10 11.19 -17.52
C GLU A 249 4.46 11.08 -18.21
N GLY A 250 5.19 10.00 -17.96
CA GLY A 250 6.51 9.76 -18.56
C GLY A 250 7.47 9.03 -17.63
N ILE A 251 8.74 9.02 -18.06
CA ILE A 251 9.86 8.45 -17.31
C ILE A 251 10.59 9.60 -16.62
N HIS A 252 10.70 9.53 -15.30
CA HIS A 252 11.35 10.53 -14.46
C HIS A 252 12.45 9.87 -13.63
N ALA A 253 13.52 10.60 -13.30
CA ALA A 253 14.51 10.08 -12.36
C ALA A 253 13.86 9.89 -10.98
N VAL A 254 14.18 8.81 -10.27
CA VAL A 254 13.71 8.58 -8.89
C VAL A 254 14.10 9.76 -8.01
N ARG A 255 15.35 10.22 -8.11
CA ARG A 255 15.87 11.39 -7.39
C ARG A 255 15.60 12.69 -8.16
N SER A 256 14.32 13.02 -8.29
CA SER A 256 13.85 14.25 -8.93
C SER A 256 12.65 14.84 -8.19
N ARG A 257 12.19 16.01 -8.64
CA ARG A 257 10.96 16.64 -8.12
C ARG A 257 9.75 15.72 -8.28
N VAL A 258 9.54 15.17 -9.48
CA VAL A 258 8.39 14.30 -9.75
C VAL A 258 8.49 13.00 -8.96
N GLY A 259 9.68 12.38 -8.91
CA GLY A 259 9.90 11.18 -8.10
C GLY A 259 9.62 11.42 -6.61
N TRP A 260 10.06 12.56 -6.07
CA TRP A 260 9.79 12.96 -4.68
C TRP A 260 8.31 13.24 -4.43
N GLN A 261 7.63 13.91 -5.37
CA GLN A 261 6.19 14.18 -5.30
C GLN A 261 5.37 12.89 -5.25
N LEU A 262 5.65 11.95 -6.16
CA LEU A 262 4.95 10.66 -6.26
C LEU A 262 5.18 9.82 -5.01
N TRP A 263 6.43 9.68 -4.58
CA TRP A 263 6.76 8.93 -3.38
C TRP A 263 6.09 9.54 -2.14
N THR A 264 6.17 10.87 -1.95
CA THR A 264 5.58 11.54 -0.78
C THR A 264 4.06 11.43 -0.79
N THR A 265 3.43 11.53 -1.97
CA THR A 265 1.98 11.34 -2.14
C THR A 265 1.56 9.96 -1.67
N GLU A 266 2.26 8.91 -2.11
CA GLU A 266 1.98 7.53 -1.71
C GLU A 266 2.10 7.35 -0.20
N ARG A 267 3.15 7.90 0.44
CA ARG A 267 3.33 7.84 1.91
C ARG A 267 2.24 8.58 2.68
N LEU A 268 1.81 9.74 2.18
CA LEU A 268 0.72 10.50 2.79
C LEU A 268 -0.62 9.75 2.68
N LEU A 269 -0.89 9.11 1.55
CA LEU A 269 -2.12 8.34 1.34
C LEU A 269 -2.12 7.04 2.15
N ASP A 270 -0.97 6.37 2.31
CA ASP A 270 -0.82 5.23 3.23
C ASP A 270 -1.17 5.63 4.68
N LEU A 271 -0.65 6.78 5.13
CA LEU A 271 -0.95 7.34 6.43
C LEU A 271 -2.43 7.70 6.56
N ALA A 272 -2.99 8.40 5.57
CA ALA A 272 -4.38 8.82 5.56
C ALA A 272 -5.34 7.62 5.62
N ARG A 273 -5.06 6.54 4.88
CA ARG A 273 -5.83 5.29 4.95
C ARG A 273 -5.86 4.70 6.36
N THR A 274 -4.77 4.85 7.11
CA THR A 274 -4.66 4.33 8.49
C THR A 274 -5.43 5.19 9.49
N VAL A 275 -5.28 6.51 9.43
CA VAL A 275 -5.81 7.43 10.46
C VAL A 275 -7.18 8.02 10.11
N LEU A 276 -7.55 8.02 8.83
CA LEU A 276 -8.84 8.49 8.29
C LEU A 276 -9.60 7.34 7.60
N PHE A 277 -9.42 6.10 8.07
CA PHE A 277 -10.08 4.91 7.51
C PHE A 277 -11.59 5.08 7.25
N PRO A 278 -12.39 5.75 8.12
CA PRO A 278 -13.81 5.97 7.84
C PRO A 278 -14.10 6.70 6.52
N LEU A 279 -13.18 7.56 6.04
CA LEU A 279 -13.30 8.24 4.75
C LEU A 279 -13.08 7.31 3.54
N TYR A 280 -12.49 6.13 3.77
CA TYR A 280 -12.19 5.12 2.76
C TYR A 280 -13.16 3.94 2.78
N ALA A 281 -14.03 3.86 3.78
CA ALA A 281 -14.91 2.73 4.06
C ALA A 281 -16.41 3.11 3.97
N GLY A 282 -16.76 4.13 3.19
CA GLY A 282 -18.15 4.61 3.11
C GLY A 282 -18.50 5.31 1.81
N LEU A 283 -19.73 5.81 1.75
CA LEU A 283 -20.26 6.55 0.58
C LEU A 283 -19.53 7.86 0.28
N PHE A 284 -18.71 8.34 1.23
CA PHE A 284 -17.92 9.55 1.07
C PHE A 284 -16.62 9.31 0.27
N THR A 285 -16.16 8.07 0.11
CA THR A 285 -14.90 7.74 -0.58
C THR A 285 -14.78 8.41 -1.96
N PRO A 286 -15.79 8.39 -2.85
CA PRO A 286 -15.68 9.06 -4.14
C PRO A 286 -15.44 10.57 -4.03
N VAL A 287 -16.07 11.24 -3.06
CA VAL A 287 -15.86 12.68 -2.80
C VAL A 287 -14.45 12.91 -2.29
N TRP A 288 -14.00 12.10 -1.33
CA TRP A 288 -12.63 12.12 -0.82
C TRP A 288 -11.58 11.98 -1.94
N LEU A 289 -11.75 10.99 -2.83
CA LEU A 289 -10.86 10.80 -3.98
C LEU A 289 -10.86 11.99 -4.95
N ARG A 290 -12.03 12.62 -5.18
CA ARG A 290 -12.09 13.88 -5.94
C ARG A 290 -11.34 15.00 -5.25
N LEU A 291 -11.49 15.16 -3.93
CA LEU A 291 -10.77 16.17 -3.15
C LEU A 291 -9.26 15.99 -3.23
N LEU A 292 -8.76 14.75 -3.27
CA LEU A 292 -7.34 14.44 -3.46
C LEU A 292 -6.83 14.71 -4.89
N GLY A 293 -7.72 14.78 -5.88
CA GLY A 293 -7.39 15.16 -7.26
C GLY A 293 -7.58 14.09 -8.32
N ALA A 294 -8.17 12.94 -7.95
CA ALA A 294 -8.60 11.96 -8.94
C ALA A 294 -9.84 12.44 -9.70
N ARG A 295 -9.96 12.03 -10.97
CA ARG A 295 -11.17 12.27 -11.76
C ARG A 295 -12.15 11.14 -11.51
N VAL A 296 -13.19 11.38 -10.70
CA VAL A 296 -14.15 10.33 -10.30
C VAL A 296 -15.55 10.66 -10.81
N GLY A 297 -16.14 9.73 -11.57
CA GLY A 297 -17.47 9.80 -12.14
C GLY A 297 -18.62 9.70 -11.13
N LYS A 298 -19.85 9.64 -11.62
CA LYS A 298 -21.09 9.51 -10.85
C LYS A 298 -21.34 8.06 -10.43
N ASP A 299 -22.01 7.89 -9.28
CA ASP A 299 -22.40 6.57 -8.73
C ASP A 299 -21.22 5.55 -8.68
N VAL A 300 -20.00 6.05 -8.41
CA VAL A 300 -18.82 5.21 -8.19
C VAL A 300 -18.87 4.64 -6.78
N GLU A 301 -18.61 3.35 -6.66
CA GLU A 301 -18.36 2.71 -5.38
C GLU A 301 -16.87 2.40 -5.27
N ALA A 302 -16.21 2.91 -4.24
CA ALA A 302 -14.78 2.74 -4.06
C ALA A 302 -14.48 2.48 -2.58
N SER A 303 -13.58 1.52 -2.34
CA SER A 303 -13.14 1.13 -1.00
C SER A 303 -11.61 1.10 -0.95
N THR A 304 -11.01 1.67 0.10
CA THR A 304 -9.56 1.63 0.42
C THR A 304 -8.57 1.62 -0.77
N VAL A 305 -8.82 2.45 -1.79
CA VAL A 305 -8.01 2.50 -3.03
C VAL A 305 -6.67 3.19 -2.79
N LEU A 306 -5.57 2.53 -3.14
CA LEU A 306 -4.24 3.15 -3.26
C LEU A 306 -4.03 3.65 -4.68
N LEU A 307 -3.69 4.94 -4.82
CA LEU A 307 -3.57 5.54 -6.13
C LEU A 307 -2.68 6.78 -6.14
N ILE A 308 -2.26 7.20 -7.34
CA ILE A 308 -1.70 8.53 -7.59
C ILE A 308 -2.81 9.43 -8.15
N PRO A 309 -3.40 10.35 -7.35
CA PRO A 309 -4.66 11.01 -7.73
C PRO A 309 -4.59 11.76 -9.06
N ALA A 310 -3.49 12.47 -9.31
CA ALA A 310 -3.27 13.21 -10.56
C ALA A 310 -3.26 12.32 -11.82
N MET A 311 -3.05 11.01 -11.66
CA MET A 311 -2.94 10.02 -12.74
C MET A 311 -4.14 9.06 -12.82
N THR A 312 -5.15 9.25 -11.98
CA THR A 312 -6.27 8.32 -11.86
C THR A 312 -7.55 8.90 -12.43
N THR A 313 -8.19 8.16 -13.34
CA THR A 313 -9.55 8.41 -13.81
C THR A 313 -10.44 7.21 -13.54
N ILE A 314 -11.56 7.44 -12.86
CA ILE A 314 -12.59 6.45 -12.54
C ILE A 314 -13.88 6.92 -13.19
N ARG A 315 -14.43 6.15 -14.13
CA ARG A 315 -15.67 6.49 -14.85
C ARG A 315 -16.92 6.12 -14.05
N ASP A 316 -18.07 6.55 -14.57
CA ASP A 316 -19.37 6.40 -13.90
C ASP A 316 -19.71 4.92 -13.61
N GLY A 317 -20.31 4.67 -12.45
CA GLY A 317 -20.77 3.34 -12.04
C GLY A 317 -19.66 2.33 -11.79
N ALA A 318 -18.38 2.73 -11.82
CA ALA A 318 -17.27 1.83 -11.55
C ALA A 318 -17.27 1.37 -10.09
N PHE A 319 -16.85 0.13 -9.87
CA PHE A 319 -16.69 -0.47 -8.55
C PHE A 319 -15.22 -0.81 -8.32
N LEU A 320 -14.62 -0.17 -7.31
CA LEU A 320 -13.27 -0.47 -6.84
C LEU A 320 -13.38 -1.06 -5.44
N ALA A 321 -12.99 -2.32 -5.33
CA ALA A 321 -13.04 -3.04 -4.08
C ALA A 321 -11.86 -2.67 -3.17
N ASP A 322 -11.76 -3.34 -2.01
CA ASP A 322 -10.75 -3.02 -1.00
C ASP A 322 -9.32 -3.24 -1.49
N ASP A 323 -8.42 -2.38 -1.01
CA ASP A 323 -6.99 -2.46 -1.24
C ASP A 323 -6.61 -2.48 -2.73
N THR A 324 -7.42 -1.90 -3.60
CA THR A 324 -7.13 -1.82 -5.03
C THR A 324 -5.98 -0.84 -5.31
N LEU A 325 -5.13 -1.15 -6.29
CA LEU A 325 -4.01 -0.29 -6.70
C LEU A 325 -4.28 0.31 -8.07
N VAL A 326 -4.26 1.63 -8.20
CA VAL A 326 -4.57 2.32 -9.47
C VAL A 326 -3.53 3.40 -9.78
N ALA A 327 -2.95 3.37 -10.98
CA ALA A 327 -1.95 4.34 -11.42
C ALA A 327 -0.74 4.46 -10.46
N GLY A 328 -0.27 3.33 -9.91
CA GLY A 328 1.03 3.27 -9.23
C GLY A 328 2.19 3.66 -10.17
N TYR A 329 3.41 3.55 -9.68
CA TYR A 329 4.61 3.77 -10.52
C TYR A 329 5.46 2.50 -10.59
N GLU A 330 6.21 2.39 -11.67
CA GLU A 330 7.20 1.32 -11.85
C GLU A 330 8.61 1.86 -11.63
N LEU A 331 9.53 1.01 -11.16
CA LEU A 331 10.92 1.38 -10.90
C LEU A 331 11.89 0.54 -11.73
N GLY A 332 12.93 1.18 -12.26
CA GLY A 332 14.02 0.46 -12.89
C GLY A 332 15.24 1.33 -13.14
N GLY A 333 16.42 0.89 -12.69
CA GLY A 333 17.69 1.51 -13.05
C GLY A 333 17.85 2.97 -12.60
N GLY A 334 17.23 3.38 -11.50
CA GLY A 334 17.20 4.79 -11.05
C GLY A 334 16.11 5.64 -11.70
N TRP A 335 15.32 5.07 -12.60
CA TRP A 335 14.17 5.70 -13.24
C TRP A 335 12.86 5.22 -12.61
N MET A 336 11.84 6.06 -12.74
CA MET A 336 10.47 5.84 -12.31
C MET A 336 9.55 6.13 -13.50
N ARG A 337 8.70 5.16 -13.86
CA ARG A 337 7.66 5.39 -14.86
C ARG A 337 6.33 5.67 -14.17
N VAL A 338 5.70 6.76 -14.56
CA VAL A 338 4.33 7.11 -14.17
C VAL A 338 3.48 7.30 -15.42
N ALA A 339 2.27 6.76 -15.41
CA ALA A 339 1.33 6.91 -16.50
C ALA A 339 -0.10 6.87 -15.97
N ARG A 340 -1.03 7.45 -16.73
CA ARG A 340 -2.43 7.48 -16.33
C ARG A 340 -3.03 6.08 -16.33
N ALA A 341 -3.89 5.79 -15.36
CA ALA A 341 -4.72 4.60 -15.37
C ALA A 341 -6.20 4.99 -15.40
N GLU A 342 -6.98 4.26 -16.20
CA GLU A 342 -8.40 4.52 -16.39
C GLU A 342 -9.23 3.28 -16.00
N ILE A 343 -10.16 3.47 -15.07
CA ILE A 343 -11.19 2.49 -14.73
C ILE A 343 -12.45 2.81 -15.52
N GLY A 344 -12.84 1.92 -16.42
CA GLY A 344 -13.96 2.10 -17.35
C GLY A 344 -15.33 2.20 -16.67
N GLN A 345 -16.33 2.64 -17.45
CA GLN A 345 -17.71 2.76 -16.97
C GLN A 345 -18.25 1.39 -16.55
N ARG A 346 -18.86 1.30 -15.36
CA ARG A 346 -19.34 0.03 -14.77
C ARG A 346 -18.28 -1.08 -14.72
N ALA A 347 -17.00 -0.70 -14.74
CA ALA A 347 -15.93 -1.66 -14.57
C ALA A 347 -15.84 -2.08 -13.10
N PHE A 348 -15.45 -3.33 -12.89
CA PHE A 348 -15.25 -3.92 -11.57
C PHE A 348 -13.78 -4.26 -11.37
N LEU A 349 -13.14 -3.66 -10.37
CA LEU A 349 -11.79 -4.00 -9.92
C LEU A 349 -11.91 -4.66 -8.54
N GLY A 350 -11.70 -5.98 -8.48
CA GLY A 350 -11.86 -6.78 -7.27
C GLY A 350 -10.80 -6.53 -6.20
N ASN A 351 -10.98 -7.14 -5.03
CA ASN A 351 -10.13 -6.91 -3.85
C ASN A 351 -8.65 -7.13 -4.18
N SER A 352 -7.80 -6.17 -3.79
CA SER A 352 -6.38 -6.14 -4.10
C SER A 352 -6.04 -6.23 -5.60
N GLY A 353 -7.02 -5.99 -6.49
CA GLY A 353 -6.84 -5.89 -7.92
C GLY A 353 -6.03 -4.65 -8.31
N MET A 354 -5.30 -4.73 -9.42
CA MET A 354 -4.34 -3.69 -9.82
C MET A 354 -4.60 -3.19 -11.24
N ALA A 355 -4.67 -1.87 -11.43
CA ALA A 355 -4.54 -1.20 -12.71
C ALA A 355 -3.26 -0.36 -12.70
N GLY A 356 -2.17 -0.96 -13.19
CA GLY A 356 -0.84 -0.33 -13.21
C GLY A 356 -0.75 0.91 -14.11
N PRO A 357 0.39 1.63 -14.08
CA PRO A 357 0.58 2.82 -14.91
C PRO A 357 0.41 2.51 -16.40
N GLY A 358 -0.51 3.22 -17.07
CA GLY A 358 -0.84 3.03 -18.49
C GLY A 358 -1.90 1.94 -18.75
N HIS A 359 -2.43 1.29 -17.71
CA HIS A 359 -3.46 0.27 -17.86
C HIS A 359 -4.86 0.89 -17.94
N LYS A 360 -5.73 0.22 -18.69
CA LYS A 360 -7.15 0.59 -18.81
C LYS A 360 -8.04 -0.63 -18.56
N VAL A 361 -8.85 -0.53 -17.51
CA VAL A 361 -9.94 -1.48 -17.28
C VAL A 361 -11.08 -1.11 -18.22
N PRO A 362 -11.57 -2.03 -19.07
CA PRO A 362 -12.53 -1.68 -20.10
C PRO A 362 -13.91 -1.46 -19.50
N LYS A 363 -14.79 -0.78 -20.25
CA LYS A 363 -16.20 -0.63 -19.89
C LYS A 363 -16.85 -2.01 -19.70
N ASP A 364 -17.66 -2.17 -18.66
CA ASP A 364 -18.26 -3.44 -18.26
C ASP A 364 -17.23 -4.56 -18.03
N GLY A 365 -15.96 -4.20 -17.84
CA GLY A 365 -14.87 -5.12 -17.61
C GLY A 365 -14.78 -5.55 -16.16
N LEU A 366 -14.30 -6.76 -15.92
CA LEU A 366 -14.04 -7.27 -14.58
C LEU A 366 -12.58 -7.69 -14.45
N VAL A 367 -11.89 -7.18 -13.44
CA VAL A 367 -10.60 -7.69 -12.99
C VAL A 367 -10.85 -8.33 -11.63
N ALA A 368 -10.58 -9.64 -11.54
CA ALA A 368 -10.87 -10.42 -10.36
C ALA A 368 -9.97 -10.04 -9.16
N VAL A 369 -10.26 -10.67 -8.01
CA VAL A 369 -9.47 -10.52 -6.78
C VAL A 369 -8.00 -10.90 -7.03
N LEU A 370 -7.07 -10.15 -6.43
CA LEU A 370 -5.61 -10.37 -6.55
C LEU A 370 -5.10 -10.47 -8.00
N SER A 371 -5.77 -9.78 -8.93
CA SER A 371 -5.46 -9.85 -10.37
C SER A 371 -4.97 -8.51 -10.91
N ALA A 372 -4.17 -8.56 -11.97
CA ALA A 372 -3.75 -7.37 -12.69
C ALA A 372 -4.69 -7.09 -13.87
N ALA A 373 -4.93 -5.82 -14.18
CA ALA A 373 -5.59 -5.44 -15.41
C ALA A 373 -4.65 -5.68 -16.60
N PRO A 374 -5.16 -6.08 -17.77
CA PRO A 374 -4.36 -6.10 -19.00
C PRO A 374 -4.03 -4.68 -19.49
N THR A 375 -2.98 -4.55 -20.30
CA THR A 375 -2.64 -3.29 -20.97
C THR A 375 -3.63 -2.92 -22.07
N LYS A 376 -4.17 -3.92 -22.78
CA LYS A 376 -5.20 -3.75 -23.82
C LYS A 376 -6.32 -4.75 -23.62
N SER A 377 -7.56 -4.30 -23.70
CA SER A 377 -8.74 -5.14 -23.49
C SER A 377 -9.96 -4.60 -24.23
N LYS A 378 -10.97 -5.47 -24.42
CA LYS A 378 -12.26 -5.12 -25.03
C LYS A 378 -13.33 -4.92 -23.96
N ALA A 379 -14.35 -4.14 -24.25
CA ALA A 379 -15.51 -3.98 -23.37
C ALA A 379 -16.14 -5.33 -23.02
N GLY A 380 -16.66 -5.46 -21.79
CA GLY A 380 -17.30 -6.69 -21.30
C GLY A 380 -16.35 -7.85 -21.01
N SER A 381 -15.02 -7.65 -21.06
CA SER A 381 -14.05 -8.73 -20.81
C SER A 381 -13.71 -8.89 -19.33
N SER A 382 -13.62 -10.15 -18.89
CA SER A 382 -13.21 -10.53 -17.54
C SER A 382 -11.79 -11.08 -17.51
N TRP A 383 -11.04 -10.76 -16.47
CA TRP A 383 -9.61 -11.09 -16.33
C TRP A 383 -9.30 -11.60 -14.92
N LEU A 384 -8.41 -12.59 -14.84
CA LEU A 384 -7.97 -13.23 -13.60
C LEU A 384 -6.45 -13.46 -13.64
N GLY A 385 -5.81 -13.28 -12.49
CA GLY A 385 -4.40 -13.54 -12.27
C GLY A 385 -3.49 -12.36 -12.62
N SER A 386 -2.20 -12.56 -12.33
CA SER A 386 -1.09 -11.72 -12.78
C SER A 386 0.04 -12.65 -13.21
N PRO A 387 0.23 -12.97 -14.51
CA PRO A 387 -0.34 -12.27 -15.67
C PRO A 387 -1.85 -12.43 -15.82
N PRO A 388 -2.53 -11.43 -16.42
CA PRO A 388 -3.97 -11.48 -16.66
C PRO A 388 -4.33 -12.52 -17.73
N VAL A 389 -5.14 -13.49 -17.34
CA VAL A 389 -5.77 -14.47 -18.24
C VAL A 389 -7.24 -14.11 -18.41
N ARG A 390 -7.73 -14.13 -19.66
CA ARG A 390 -9.12 -13.81 -19.96
C ARG A 390 -10.04 -14.95 -19.52
N LEU A 391 -11.05 -14.62 -18.73
CA LEU A 391 -12.13 -15.53 -18.37
C LEU A 391 -13.26 -15.44 -19.41
N ARG A 392 -13.83 -16.60 -19.76
CA ARG A 392 -15.10 -16.64 -20.49
C ARG A 392 -16.21 -16.45 -19.47
N ARG A 393 -16.93 -15.34 -19.59
CA ARG A 393 -18.09 -15.03 -18.74
C ARG A 393 -19.36 -15.06 -19.57
N THR A 394 -20.35 -15.82 -19.12
CA THR A 394 -21.75 -15.61 -19.47
C THR A 394 -22.26 -14.53 -18.52
N VAL A 395 -22.58 -13.35 -19.05
CA VAL A 395 -23.14 -12.27 -18.24
C VAL A 395 -24.58 -12.68 -17.90
N ALA A 396 -24.81 -13.18 -16.69
CA ALA A 396 -26.16 -13.35 -16.17
C ALA A 396 -26.82 -11.96 -16.11
N ALA A 397 -28.01 -11.82 -16.69
CA ALA A 397 -28.81 -10.60 -16.57
C ALA A 397 -29.19 -10.42 -15.09
N ALA A 398 -28.46 -9.54 -14.41
CA ALA A 398 -28.78 -9.14 -13.05
C ALA A 398 -29.55 -7.82 -13.09
N ASP A 399 -30.49 -7.65 -12.18
CA ASP A 399 -31.29 -6.43 -12.06
C ASP A 399 -30.40 -5.20 -11.74
N ASP A 400 -30.25 -4.32 -12.74
CA ASP A 400 -29.44 -3.09 -12.67
C ASP A 400 -29.88 -2.14 -11.54
N SER A 401 -31.13 -2.25 -11.08
CA SER A 401 -31.73 -1.37 -10.07
C SER A 401 -31.13 -1.52 -8.67
N ARG A 402 -30.42 -2.63 -8.39
CA ARG A 402 -29.76 -2.85 -7.09
C ARG A 402 -28.27 -2.50 -7.10
N THR A 403 -27.61 -2.60 -8.25
CA THR A 403 -26.15 -2.48 -8.36
C THR A 403 -25.71 -1.13 -8.94
N PHE A 404 -26.36 -0.67 -10.01
CA PHE A 404 -25.92 0.55 -10.72
C PHE A 404 -26.90 1.72 -10.58
N ARG A 405 -28.18 1.47 -10.29
CA ARG A 405 -29.21 2.51 -10.11
C ARG A 405 -30.08 2.29 -8.86
N PRO A 406 -29.49 2.31 -7.65
CA PRO A 406 -30.26 2.12 -6.42
C PRO A 406 -31.30 3.25 -6.23
N PRO A 407 -32.58 2.93 -5.94
CA PRO A 407 -33.59 3.92 -5.62
C PRO A 407 -33.21 4.71 -4.36
N THR A 408 -33.68 5.95 -4.25
CA THR A 408 -33.29 6.92 -3.21
C THR A 408 -33.44 6.37 -1.79
N ARG A 409 -34.45 5.53 -1.55
CA ARG A 409 -34.65 4.84 -0.26
C ARG A 409 -33.47 3.96 0.16
N LEU A 410 -32.87 3.22 -0.77
CA LEU A 410 -31.72 2.35 -0.48
C LEU A 410 -30.45 3.19 -0.27
N ARG A 411 -30.33 4.33 -0.96
CA ARG A 411 -29.25 5.29 -0.72
C ARG A 411 -29.33 5.88 0.69
N VAL A 412 -30.52 6.31 1.12
CA VAL A 412 -30.75 6.84 2.48
C VAL A 412 -30.48 5.78 3.53
N ALA A 413 -31.00 4.55 3.36
CA ALA A 413 -30.74 3.45 4.28
C ALA A 413 -29.23 3.15 4.41
N ARG A 414 -28.48 3.16 3.30
CA ARG A 414 -27.03 2.94 3.30
C ARG A 414 -26.27 4.11 3.95
N ILE A 415 -26.72 5.37 3.76
CA ILE A 415 -26.15 6.54 4.45
C ILE A 415 -26.36 6.40 5.96
N LEU A 416 -27.59 6.15 6.40
CA LEU A 416 -27.92 5.98 7.82
C LEU A 416 -27.10 4.84 8.45
N TRP A 417 -27.02 3.69 7.78
CA TRP A 417 -26.18 2.57 8.20
C TRP A 417 -24.70 2.95 8.32
N SER A 418 -24.15 3.64 7.30
CA SER A 418 -22.75 4.05 7.29
C SER A 418 -22.45 5.08 8.39
N CYS A 419 -23.37 6.00 8.66
CA CYS A 419 -23.26 6.97 9.76
C CYS A 419 -23.29 6.27 11.12
N CYS A 420 -24.22 5.33 11.32
CA CYS A 420 -24.28 4.52 12.54
C CYS A 420 -23.01 3.68 12.74
N ALA A 421 -22.49 3.08 11.68
CA ALA A 421 -21.24 2.29 11.71
C ALA A 421 -19.98 3.15 11.92
N SER A 422 -20.05 4.46 11.63
CA SER A 422 -18.97 5.41 11.88
C SER A 422 -18.96 5.94 13.33
N CYS A 423 -20.05 5.75 14.08
CA CYS A 423 -20.11 6.06 15.50
C CYS A 423 -19.41 4.94 16.27
N PRO A 424 -18.35 5.22 17.06
CA PRO A 424 -17.65 4.17 17.78
C PRO A 424 -18.58 3.59 18.85
N SER A 425 -19.19 2.43 18.57
CA SER A 425 -19.90 1.69 19.59
C SER A 425 -18.86 1.12 20.57
N SER A 426 -18.94 1.57 21.81
CA SER A 426 -18.26 1.00 22.95
C SER A 426 -18.87 -0.36 23.27
N SER A 427 -18.54 -1.41 22.51
CA SER A 427 -18.74 -2.80 22.93
C SER A 427 -17.86 -3.74 22.11
N PRO A 428 -17.14 -4.67 22.76
CA PRO A 428 -16.39 -5.71 22.06
C PRO A 428 -17.40 -6.68 21.45
N ALA A 429 -17.50 -6.70 20.11
CA ALA A 429 -18.30 -7.70 19.42
C ALA A 429 -17.69 -9.10 19.66
N PRO A 430 -18.49 -10.10 20.08
CA PRO A 430 -18.00 -11.44 20.30
C PRO A 430 -17.64 -12.12 18.98
N SER A 431 -16.55 -12.86 18.99
CA SER A 431 -16.14 -13.77 17.91
C SER A 431 -17.17 -14.87 17.74
N ALA A 432 -18.06 -14.75 16.76
CA ALA A 432 -18.88 -15.87 16.30
C ALA A 432 -18.13 -16.62 15.20
N SER A 433 -17.49 -17.72 15.61
CA SER A 433 -17.12 -18.83 14.74
C SER A 433 -18.38 -19.42 14.12
N LEU A 434 -18.48 -19.43 12.79
CA LEU A 434 -19.44 -20.26 12.08
C LEU A 434 -18.66 -21.33 11.32
N SER A 435 -18.54 -22.46 12.01
CA SER A 435 -18.37 -23.78 11.43
C SER A 435 -19.69 -24.22 10.78
N SER A 436 -19.63 -24.55 9.50
CA SER A 436 -20.38 -25.65 8.90
C SER A 436 -19.65 -26.14 7.66
#